data_AF-A0A7S3TNT8-F1
#
_entry.id   AF-A0A7S3TNT8-F1
#
_cell.length_a   1.000
_cell.length_b   1.000
_cell.length_c   1.000
_cell.angle_alpha   90.00
_cell.angle_beta   90.00
_cell.angle_gamma   90.00
#
_symmetry.space_group_name_H-M   'P 1'
#
loop_
_entity.id
_entity.type
_entity.pdbx_description
1 polymer ?
#
loop_
_entity_poly.entity_id
_entity_poly.type
_entity_poly.pdbx_seq_one_letter_code
_entity_poly.pdbx_strand_id
1 'polypeptide(L)'
;HELYPLLEEKGALDRVYWVCAFSVNQHAGICGANPRGDKDPVTGKEHPVCTCGKPKYFNASEPLDNMGASIPCEMNKFDDMMTFLSATDPDFSQVIAAGTQFLL
;
A
#
# COMPACT_ATOMS: atom_id res chain seq x y z
N HIS A 1 14.79 -12.01 -11.89
CA HIS A 1 16.06 -11.84 -12.60
C HIS A 1 15.95 -11.04 -13.92
N GLU A 2 14.74 -10.75 -14.44
CA GLU A 2 14.59 -10.04 -15.74
C GLU A 2 14.28 -8.54 -15.64
N LEU A 3 14.12 -7.99 -14.44
CA LEU A 3 13.67 -6.60 -14.27
C LEU A 3 14.79 -5.58 -14.57
N TYR A 4 16.04 -5.92 -14.24
CA TYR A 4 17.18 -5.00 -14.34
C TYR A 4 17.52 -4.61 -15.79
N PRO A 5 17.67 -5.57 -16.75
CA PRO A 5 17.94 -5.23 -18.14
C PRO A 5 16.81 -4.41 -18.78
N LEU A 6 15.56 -4.67 -18.38
CA LEU A 6 14.39 -3.94 -18.88
C LEU A 6 14.38 -2.48 -18.41
N LEU A 7 14.71 -2.24 -17.13
CA LEU A 7 14.82 -0.89 -16.58
C LEU A 7 15.98 -0.10 -17.19
N GLU A 8 17.08 -0.80 -17.51
CA GLU A 8 18.23 -0.23 -18.21
C GLU A 8 17.88 0.19 -19.65
N GLU A 9 17.23 -0.67 -20.43
CA GLU A 9 16.74 -0.34 -21.79
C GLU A 9 15.80 0.88 -21.78
N LYS A 10 14.94 0.98 -20.76
CA LYS A 10 13.98 2.09 -20.62
C LYS A 10 14.58 3.36 -20.00
N GLY A 11 15.88 3.39 -19.69
CA GLY A 11 16.52 4.54 -19.03
C GLY A 11 15.86 4.90 -17.69
N ALA A 12 15.34 3.90 -16.99
CA ALA A 12 14.50 4.06 -15.80
C ALA A 12 15.25 3.78 -14.49
N LEU A 13 16.53 3.38 -14.56
CA LEU A 13 17.34 3.03 -13.38
C LEU A 13 17.51 4.20 -12.39
N ASP A 14 17.52 5.44 -12.91
CA ASP A 14 17.70 6.66 -12.10
C ASP A 14 16.36 7.29 -11.69
N ARG A 15 15.21 6.67 -12.03
CA ARG A 15 13.91 7.20 -11.65
C ARG A 15 13.70 7.02 -10.15
N VAL A 16 13.54 8.13 -9.45
CA VAL A 16 13.09 8.14 -8.05
C VAL A 16 11.61 7.81 -8.04
N TYR A 17 11.26 6.60 -7.60
CA TYR A 17 9.88 6.20 -7.41
C TYR A 17 9.54 6.23 -5.92
N TRP A 18 8.32 6.66 -5.64
CA TRP A 18 7.79 6.70 -4.30
C TRP A 18 7.03 5.41 -3.98
N VAL A 19 7.36 4.75 -2.88
CA VAL A 19 6.69 3.51 -2.48
C VAL A 19 5.56 3.86 -1.52
N CYS A 20 4.32 3.53 -1.89
CA CYS A 20 3.08 3.78 -1.14
C CYS A 20 3.16 3.41 0.36
N ALA A 21 4.01 2.45 0.73
CA ALA A 21 4.28 2.07 2.13
C ALA A 21 4.65 3.25 3.06
N PHE A 22 5.12 4.38 2.50
CA PHE A 22 5.42 5.59 3.27
C PHE A 22 4.23 6.58 3.39
N SER A 23 3.17 6.46 2.56
CA SER A 23 2.02 7.42 2.51
C SER A 23 0.91 7.02 3.45
N VAL A 24 0.84 5.73 3.71
CA VAL A 24 -0.13 5.11 4.58
C VAL A 24 0.65 4.55 5.74
N ASN A 25 0.22 4.86 6.97
CA ASN A 25 0.78 4.25 8.16
C ASN A 25 0.36 2.78 8.20
N GLN A 26 0.99 1.95 7.36
CA GLN A 26 0.64 0.55 7.16
C GLN A 26 0.66 -0.21 8.49
N HIS A 27 1.55 0.16 9.40
CA HIS A 27 1.57 -0.38 10.75
C HIS A 27 0.23 -0.18 11.49
N ALA A 28 -0.39 1.00 11.39
CA ALA A 28 -1.73 1.23 11.95
C ALA A 28 -2.82 0.39 11.26
N GLY A 29 -2.66 -0.01 9.99
CA GLY A 29 -3.61 -0.89 9.29
C GLY A 29 -3.43 -2.39 9.58
N ILE A 30 -2.19 -2.90 9.50
CA ILE A 30 -1.92 -4.34 9.42
C ILE A 30 -1.48 -5.00 10.74
N CYS A 31 -1.03 -4.22 11.72
CA CYS A 31 -0.52 -4.79 12.98
C CYS A 31 -1.68 -5.29 13.89
N GLY A 32 -1.37 -5.99 14.99
CA GLY A 32 -2.31 -6.26 16.08
C GLY A 32 -3.00 -7.63 16.09
N ALA A 33 -3.16 -8.29 14.94
CA ALA A 33 -3.73 -9.65 14.90
C ALA A 33 -3.24 -10.44 13.68
N ASN A 34 -3.31 -11.77 13.77
CA ASN A 34 -3.16 -12.69 12.64
C ASN A 34 -4.38 -13.63 12.61
N PRO A 35 -5.58 -13.12 12.29
CA PRO A 35 -6.84 -13.87 12.45
C PRO A 35 -6.94 -15.09 11.54
N ARG A 36 -6.14 -15.15 10.47
CA ARG A 36 -6.09 -16.25 9.52
C ARG A 36 -4.96 -17.25 9.79
N GLY A 37 -4.11 -16.99 10.79
CA GLY A 37 -2.93 -17.83 11.05
C GLY A 37 -1.96 -17.85 9.87
N ASP A 38 -1.88 -16.74 9.12
CA ASP A 38 -1.04 -16.62 7.94
C ASP A 38 0.43 -16.84 8.33
N LYS A 39 1.15 -17.54 7.45
CA LYS A 39 2.55 -17.92 7.65
C LYS A 39 3.42 -17.20 6.63
N ASP A 40 4.60 -16.81 7.09
CA ASP A 40 5.67 -16.34 6.22
C ASP A 40 5.98 -17.43 5.18
N PRO A 41 5.84 -17.15 3.87
CA PRO A 41 6.01 -18.15 2.83
C PRO A 41 7.46 -18.62 2.67
N VAL A 42 8.44 -17.86 3.19
CA VAL A 42 9.86 -18.19 3.15
C VAL A 42 10.25 -19.08 4.34
N THR A 43 9.78 -18.74 5.54
CA THR A 43 10.19 -19.43 6.77
C THR A 43 9.19 -20.47 7.28
N GLY A 44 7.95 -20.44 6.80
CA GLY A 44 6.85 -21.29 7.25
C GLY A 44 6.34 -20.98 8.66
N LYS A 45 6.85 -19.93 9.30
CA LYS A 45 6.46 -19.52 10.66
C LYS A 45 5.26 -18.59 10.61
N GLU A 46 4.41 -18.65 11.63
CA GLU A 46 3.32 -17.68 11.77
C GLU A 46 3.86 -16.26 11.90
N HIS A 47 3.16 -15.31 11.29
CA HIS A 47 3.52 -13.90 11.43
C HIS A 47 3.40 -13.45 12.89
N PRO A 48 4.41 -12.76 13.44
CA PRO A 48 4.37 -12.30 14.82
C PRO A 48 3.26 -11.27 15.02
N VAL A 49 2.55 -11.37 16.13
CA VAL A 49 1.51 -10.39 16.51
C VAL A 49 2.18 -9.17 17.13
N CYS A 50 1.92 -8.01 16.55
CA CYS A 50 2.39 -6.74 17.10
C CYS A 50 1.53 -6.31 18.31
N THR A 51 2.18 -5.94 19.42
CA THR A 51 1.54 -5.58 20.69
C THR A 51 1.47 -4.07 20.94
N CYS A 52 1.65 -3.23 19.93
CA CYS A 52 1.73 -1.77 20.09
C CYS A 52 0.43 -1.11 20.58
N GLY A 53 -0.69 -1.82 20.59
CA GLY A 53 -1.99 -1.33 21.07
C GLY A 53 -2.59 -0.18 20.26
N LYS A 54 -2.06 0.13 19.07
CA LYS A 54 -2.58 1.22 18.25
C LYS A 54 -4.04 0.94 17.83
N PRO A 55 -4.94 1.93 17.92
CA PRO A 55 -6.31 1.80 17.44
C PRO A 55 -6.36 1.36 15.97
N LYS A 56 -7.36 0.54 15.65
CA LYS A 56 -7.61 0.03 14.31
C LYS A 56 -8.86 0.67 13.75
N TYR A 57 -8.68 1.44 12.68
CA TYR A 57 -9.77 2.04 11.93
C TYR A 57 -9.88 1.31 10.60
N PHE A 58 -11.00 0.65 10.40
CA PHE A 58 -11.37 -0.03 9.16
C PHE A 58 -12.29 0.88 8.34
N ASN A 59 -12.63 0.47 7.13
CA ASN A 59 -13.42 1.28 6.17
C ASN A 59 -14.76 1.79 6.72
N ALA A 60 -15.37 1.09 7.67
CA ALA A 60 -16.65 1.46 8.31
C ALA A 60 -16.50 1.94 9.76
N SER A 61 -15.29 2.24 10.22
CA SER A 61 -15.07 2.82 11.55
C SER A 61 -15.49 4.30 11.57
N GLU A 62 -16.23 4.70 12.60
CA GLU A 62 -16.60 6.10 12.80
C GLU A 62 -15.38 6.99 13.15
N PRO A 63 -15.41 8.29 12.81
CA PRO A 63 -16.47 8.98 12.06
C PRO A 63 -16.43 8.68 10.55
N LEU A 64 -17.60 8.55 9.93
CA LEU A 64 -17.76 8.43 8.48
C LEU A 64 -17.87 9.79 7.78
N ASP A 65 -17.39 9.86 6.55
CA ASP A 65 -17.62 10.99 5.65
C ASP A 65 -19.03 10.98 5.04
N ASN A 66 -19.33 11.95 4.17
CA ASN A 66 -20.60 12.05 3.47
C ASN A 66 -20.86 10.92 2.45
N MET A 67 -19.84 10.11 2.14
CA MET A 67 -19.92 8.95 1.27
C MET A 67 -19.93 7.62 2.04
N GLY A 68 -19.92 7.68 3.39
CA GLY A 68 -19.96 6.52 4.26
C GLY A 68 -18.61 5.84 4.48
N ALA A 69 -17.50 6.49 4.13
CA ALA A 69 -16.15 5.97 4.33
C ALA A 69 -15.53 6.54 5.62
N SER A 70 -14.84 5.68 6.37
CA SER A 70 -14.13 6.03 7.59
C SER A 70 -13.08 7.11 7.35
N ILE A 71 -13.27 8.27 7.98
CA ILE A 71 -12.31 9.38 7.99
C ILE A 71 -10.95 8.96 8.60
N PRO A 72 -10.89 8.20 9.73
CA PRO A 72 -9.62 7.80 10.32
C PRO A 72 -8.98 6.55 9.69
N CYS A 73 -9.66 5.85 8.78
CA CYS A 73 -9.05 4.76 8.03
C CYS A 73 -7.98 5.34 7.09
N GLU A 74 -6.76 4.82 7.14
CA GLU A 74 -5.70 5.23 6.20
C GLU A 74 -5.77 4.39 4.90
N MET A 75 -6.32 3.18 4.98
CA MET A 75 -6.33 2.23 3.87
C MET A 75 -7.34 2.56 2.77
N ASN A 76 -8.34 3.39 3.03
CA ASN A 76 -9.31 3.86 2.03
C ASN A 76 -8.90 5.17 1.35
N LYS A 77 -7.84 5.84 1.81
CA LYS A 77 -7.40 7.15 1.26
C LYS A 77 -6.51 7.04 0.02
N PHE A 78 -6.26 5.83 -0.47
CA PHE A 78 -5.38 5.62 -1.60
C PHE A 78 -5.87 6.38 -2.84
N ASP A 79 -7.15 6.22 -3.19
CA ASP A 79 -7.74 6.86 -4.37
C ASP A 79 -7.75 8.39 -4.26
N ASP A 80 -8.05 8.93 -3.08
CA ASP A 80 -8.01 10.36 -2.80
C ASP A 80 -6.60 10.94 -2.96
N MET A 81 -5.60 10.24 -2.41
CA MET A 81 -4.19 10.63 -2.53
C MET A 81 -3.74 10.58 -3.99
N MET A 82 -4.08 9.52 -4.73
CA MET A 82 -3.72 9.39 -6.15
C MET A 82 -4.34 10.49 -6.99
N THR A 83 -5.62 10.81 -6.73
CA THR A 83 -6.34 11.90 -7.39
C THR A 83 -5.67 13.24 -7.09
N PHE A 84 -5.35 13.53 -5.82
CA PHE A 84 -4.68 14.76 -5.42
C PHE A 84 -3.30 14.91 -6.07
N LEU A 85 -2.48 13.87 -6.06
CA LEU A 85 -1.15 13.91 -6.69
C LEU A 85 -1.23 14.14 -8.20
N SER A 86 -2.12 13.42 -8.88
CA SER A 86 -2.33 13.59 -10.33
C SER A 86 -2.80 15.00 -10.72
N ALA A 87 -3.53 15.67 -9.84
CA ALA A 87 -4.02 17.02 -10.06
C ALA A 87 -2.98 18.09 -9.69
N THR A 88 -2.05 17.78 -8.79
CA THR A 88 -1.10 18.75 -8.23
C THR A 88 0.22 18.79 -9.00
N ASP A 89 0.66 17.64 -9.54
CA ASP A 89 1.94 17.52 -10.22
C ASP A 89 1.72 16.94 -11.63
N PRO A 90 1.90 17.74 -12.71
CA PRO A 90 1.70 17.29 -14.08
C PRO A 90 2.73 16.23 -14.52
N ASP A 91 3.86 16.11 -13.82
CA ASP A 91 4.89 15.10 -14.09
C ASP A 91 4.69 13.83 -13.24
N PHE A 92 3.64 13.79 -12.39
CA PHE A 92 3.31 12.63 -11.60
C PHE A 92 2.96 11.43 -12.49
N SER A 93 3.56 10.28 -12.20
CA SER A 93 3.30 9.01 -12.88
C SER A 93 3.21 7.88 -11.88
N GLN A 94 2.19 7.02 -12.02
CA GLN A 94 2.07 5.81 -11.21
C GLN A 94 2.81 4.65 -11.89
N VAL A 95 3.71 4.00 -11.15
CA VAL A 95 4.36 2.76 -11.60
C VAL A 95 3.63 1.58 -10.96
N ILE A 96 3.07 0.72 -11.79
CA ILE A 96 2.42 -0.53 -11.36
C ILE A 96 3.38 -1.68 -11.67
N ALA A 97 3.89 -2.34 -10.63
CA ALA A 97 4.65 -3.57 -10.77
C ALA A 97 3.71 -4.76 -10.56
N ALA A 98 3.46 -5.52 -11.62
CA ALA A 98 2.60 -6.70 -11.56
C ALA A 98 3.37 -7.95 -12.00
N GLY A 99 2.94 -9.11 -11.51
CA GLY A 99 3.51 -10.39 -11.93
C GLY A 99 3.21 -10.68 -13.41
N THR A 100 3.99 -11.57 -14.01
CA THR A 100 3.86 -11.94 -15.45
C THR A 100 2.50 -12.55 -15.82
N GLN A 101 1.67 -12.90 -14.83
CA GLN A 101 0.33 -13.48 -14.99
C GLN A 101 -0.78 -12.45 -14.75
N PHE A 102 -0.44 -11.17 -14.51
CA PHE A 102 -1.42 -10.14 -14.27
C PHE A 102 -2.14 -9.75 -15.57
N LEU A 103 -3.47 -9.83 -15.54
CA LEU A 103 -4.34 -9.37 -16.61
C LEU A 103 -5.03 -8.08 -16.13
N LEU A 104 -4.93 -7.03 -16.95
CA LEU A 104 -5.62 -5.76 -16.77
C LEU A 104 -7.12 -5.89 -17.06
#